data_AF-A0A972ZE92-F1
#
_entry.id   AF-A0A972ZE92-F1
#
_cell.length_a   1.000
_cell.length_b   1.000
_cell.length_c   1.000
_cell.angle_alpha   90.00
_cell.angle_beta   90.00
_cell.angle_gamma   90.00
#
_symmetry.space_group_name_H-M   'P 1'
#
loop_
_entity.id
_entity.type
_entity.pdbx_description
1 polymer ?
#
loop_
_entity_poly.entity_id
_entity_poly.type
_entity_poly.pdbx_seq_one_letter_code
_entity_poly.pdbx_strand_id
1 'polypeptide(L)'
;SPAIAIEQRGGGLNPRSTVATATEIYDYLRVLWAAAGIPHDPATGERLERMSSADIVNVLAAMAEGTKVVLLAALPKEELGDPARLLGDLQRQGYIRVRVDGEVLEIEEAAAKWPEFPAAVEIVVDRFGVRPGVESRLADSVETALRLCGAEARAAIQDVGSDGWRDLAFQTSYRNPRTGFVVEELSPKHFSFNSHLGACEACEGLGTEMFCDPALLGEGEDAEKTLKRYREAKSEITRRKLAKFMAHRPCGVCEGRRLKPEWLAVKIQGGGNIEHRTLNIEHRRALRTDLCPSL
;
A
#
# COMPACT_ATOMS: atom_id res chain seq x y z
N SER A 1 -45.86 5.66 19.86
CA SER A 1 -45.15 4.79 18.92
C SER A 1 -44.84 5.58 17.65
N PRO A 2 -43.59 5.71 17.21
CA PRO A 2 -43.31 6.35 15.92
C PRO A 2 -43.85 5.46 14.80
N ALA A 3 -44.57 6.07 13.85
CA ALA A 3 -45.02 5.38 12.65
C ALA A 3 -43.89 5.42 11.62
N ILE A 4 -43.49 4.27 11.09
CA ILE A 4 -42.52 4.14 10.00
C ILE A 4 -43.31 3.79 8.74
N ALA A 5 -43.23 4.63 7.73
CA ALA A 5 -43.83 4.39 6.43
C ALA A 5 -42.81 3.68 5.51
N ILE A 6 -43.22 2.57 4.91
CA ILE A 6 -42.42 1.86 3.90
C ILE A 6 -43.11 2.06 2.56
N GLU A 7 -42.54 2.91 1.71
CA GLU A 7 -43.05 3.21 0.38
C GLU A 7 -42.10 2.64 -0.69
N GLN A 8 -42.63 2.00 -1.73
CA GLN A 8 -41.85 1.67 -2.92
C GLN A 8 -41.69 2.92 -3.79
N ARG A 9 -40.64 3.71 -3.52
CA ARG A 9 -40.22 4.77 -4.45
C ARG A 9 -39.30 4.18 -5.53
N GLY A 10 -39.74 4.25 -6.78
CA GLY A 10 -38.88 4.03 -7.94
C GLY A 10 -37.89 5.20 -8.07
N GLY A 11 -36.84 5.20 -7.26
CA GLY A 11 -35.79 6.21 -7.32
C GLY A 11 -35.00 6.09 -8.62
N GLY A 12 -34.65 7.24 -9.21
CA GLY A 12 -33.74 7.30 -10.36
C GLY A 12 -32.44 6.55 -10.06
N LEU A 13 -32.02 5.70 -10.99
CA LEU A 13 -30.84 4.85 -10.84
C LEU A 13 -29.58 5.73 -10.83
N ASN A 14 -29.08 6.09 -9.64
CA ASN A 14 -27.71 6.57 -9.54
C ASN A 14 -26.78 5.41 -9.92
N PRO A 15 -25.97 5.52 -10.98
CA PRO A 15 -25.15 4.41 -11.48
C PRO A 15 -24.11 3.91 -10.46
N ARG A 16 -23.79 4.74 -9.45
CA ARG A 16 -22.88 4.36 -8.36
C ARG A 16 -23.58 3.66 -7.20
N SER A 17 -24.90 3.77 -7.06
CA SER A 17 -25.65 3.09 -6.01
C SER A 17 -25.74 1.59 -6.28
N THR A 18 -25.34 0.78 -5.30
CA THR A 18 -25.49 -0.67 -5.27
C THR A 18 -26.41 -1.08 -4.11
N VAL A 19 -26.91 -2.32 -4.12
CA VAL A 19 -27.64 -2.89 -2.97
C VAL A 19 -26.81 -2.73 -1.69
N ALA A 20 -25.52 -3.05 -1.74
CA ALA A 20 -24.63 -2.98 -0.58
C ALA A 20 -24.45 -1.55 -0.03
N THR A 21 -24.44 -0.53 -0.89
CA THR A 21 -24.43 0.87 -0.44
C THR A 21 -25.77 1.31 0.13
N ALA A 22 -26.89 0.81 -0.40
CA ALA A 22 -28.22 1.15 0.09
C ALA A 22 -28.51 0.52 1.46
N THR A 23 -27.92 -0.65 1.73
CA THR A 23 -28.01 -1.37 3.01
C THR A 23 -26.89 -1.02 3.98
N GLU A 24 -26.00 -0.08 3.64
CA GLU A 24 -24.80 0.28 4.41
C GLU A 24 -23.78 -0.85 4.66
N ILE A 25 -24.08 -2.09 4.27
CA ILE A 25 -23.17 -3.25 4.33
C ILE A 25 -21.79 -2.89 3.73
N TYR A 26 -21.77 -2.16 2.61
CA TYR A 26 -20.52 -1.77 1.97
C TYR A 26 -19.64 -0.91 2.89
N ASP A 27 -20.22 -0.06 3.74
CA ASP A 27 -19.48 0.80 4.66
C ASP A 27 -18.76 -0.01 5.74
N TYR A 28 -19.43 -1.04 6.27
CA TYR A 28 -18.80 -1.99 7.18
C TYR A 28 -17.69 -2.80 6.51
N LEU A 29 -17.90 -3.25 5.26
CA LEU A 29 -16.87 -3.96 4.50
C LEU A 29 -15.63 -3.09 4.29
N ARG A 30 -15.80 -1.79 4.02
CA ARG A 30 -14.66 -0.86 3.88
C ARG A 30 -13.86 -0.72 5.16
N VAL A 31 -14.52 -0.64 6.31
CA VAL A 31 -13.86 -0.60 7.62
C VAL A 31 -13.14 -1.92 7.90
N LEU A 32 -13.78 -3.06 7.61
CA LEU A 32 -13.20 -4.38 7.80
C LEU A 32 -11.94 -4.58 6.95
N TRP A 33 -11.97 -4.23 5.66
CA TRP A 33 -10.81 -4.34 4.76
C TRP A 33 -9.69 -3.35 5.11
N ALA A 34 -10.02 -2.18 5.66
CA ALA A 34 -9.01 -1.26 6.16
C ALA A 34 -8.31 -1.80 7.41
N ALA A 35 -9.05 -2.42 8.33
CA ALA A 35 -8.51 -2.90 9.60
C ALA A 35 -7.79 -4.26 9.49
N ALA A 36 -8.35 -5.19 8.72
CA ALA A 36 -7.89 -6.58 8.67
C ALA A 36 -7.34 -7.01 7.28
N GLY A 37 -7.34 -6.09 6.31
CA GLY A 37 -6.87 -6.37 4.97
C GLY A 37 -5.35 -6.55 4.92
N ILE A 38 -4.92 -7.62 4.25
CA ILE A 38 -3.53 -7.90 3.93
C ILE A 38 -3.28 -7.46 2.49
N PRO A 39 -2.47 -6.43 2.25
CA PRO A 39 -2.18 -5.97 0.91
C PRO A 39 -1.29 -6.96 0.16
N HIS A 40 -1.50 -7.06 -1.14
CA HIS A 40 -0.69 -7.85 -2.06
C HIS A 40 -0.24 -6.93 -3.20
N ASP A 41 0.88 -7.27 -3.82
CA ASP A 41 1.32 -6.61 -5.04
C ASP A 41 0.31 -6.92 -6.18
N PRO A 42 -0.27 -5.93 -6.86
CA PRO A 42 -1.25 -6.16 -7.92
C PRO A 42 -0.65 -6.80 -9.18
N ALA A 43 0.65 -6.61 -9.43
CA ALA A 43 1.35 -7.17 -10.59
C ALA A 43 1.80 -8.61 -10.33
N THR A 44 2.29 -8.92 -9.11
CA THR A 44 2.86 -10.24 -8.81
C THR A 44 1.94 -11.14 -8.00
N GLY A 45 0.97 -10.56 -7.30
CA GLY A 45 0.10 -11.26 -6.35
C GLY A 45 0.76 -11.65 -5.04
N GLU A 46 2.03 -11.29 -4.84
CA GLU A 46 2.78 -11.59 -3.61
C GLU A 46 2.22 -10.81 -2.43
N ARG A 47 2.17 -11.45 -1.27
CA ARG A 47 1.77 -10.79 -0.02
C ARG A 47 2.80 -9.72 0.31
N LEU A 48 2.33 -8.50 0.57
CA LEU A 48 3.19 -7.47 1.12
C LEU A 48 3.33 -7.70 2.62
N GLU A 49 4.57 -7.70 3.09
CA GLU A 49 4.88 -7.80 4.51
C GLU A 49 5.27 -6.41 5.01
N ARG A 50 4.86 -6.11 6.24
CA ARG A 50 5.36 -5.00 7.03
C ARG A 50 5.76 -5.55 8.38
N MET A 51 6.77 -4.97 8.99
CA MET A 51 7.13 -5.29 10.37
C MET A 51 6.78 -4.09 11.26
N SER A 52 6.14 -4.35 12.40
CA SER A 52 6.04 -3.36 13.46
C SER A 52 7.40 -3.19 14.15
N SER A 53 7.59 -2.10 14.89
CA SER A 53 8.79 -1.93 15.73
C SER A 53 8.97 -3.12 16.68
N ALA A 54 7.87 -3.62 17.26
CA ALA A 54 7.87 -4.81 18.11
C ALA A 54 8.33 -6.08 17.36
N ASP A 55 7.90 -6.29 16.12
CA ASP A 55 8.34 -7.44 15.32
C ASP A 55 9.85 -7.38 15.03
N ILE A 56 10.37 -6.19 14.72
CA ILE A 56 11.81 -5.97 14.49
C ILE A 56 12.59 -6.28 15.77
N VAL A 57 12.12 -5.78 16.92
CA VAL A 57 12.72 -6.07 18.23
C VAL A 57 12.72 -7.57 18.50
N ASN A 58 11.59 -8.26 18.27
CA ASN A 58 11.48 -9.70 18.47
C ASN A 58 12.47 -10.48 17.59
N VAL A 59 12.61 -10.11 16.31
CA VAL A 59 13.56 -10.76 15.40
C VAL A 59 15.01 -10.55 15.85
N LEU A 60 15.37 -9.32 16.26
CA LEU A 60 16.72 -9.01 16.73
C LEU A 60 17.05 -9.64 18.09
N ALA A 61 16.09 -9.66 19.01
CA ALA A 61 16.25 -10.23 20.35
C ALA A 61 16.31 -11.77 20.32
N ALA A 62 15.68 -12.42 19.34
CA ALA A 62 15.70 -13.87 19.16
C ALA A 62 17.02 -14.43 18.59
N MET A 63 17.98 -13.57 18.24
CA MET A 63 19.29 -14.01 17.73
C MET A 63 20.14 -14.65 18.83
N ALA A 64 21.17 -15.42 18.43
CA ALA A 64 22.04 -16.09 19.38
C ALA A 64 22.74 -15.10 20.31
N GLU A 65 22.83 -15.43 21.60
CA GLU A 65 23.52 -14.60 22.59
C GLU A 65 24.98 -14.37 22.17
N GLY A 66 25.43 -13.11 22.21
CA GLY A 66 26.74 -12.68 21.75
C GLY A 66 26.78 -12.18 20.30
N THR A 67 25.69 -12.32 19.53
CA THR A 67 25.55 -11.71 18.19
C THR A 67 25.69 -10.20 18.29
N LYS A 68 26.54 -9.58 17.46
CA LYS A 68 26.69 -8.11 17.45
C LYS A 68 25.74 -7.51 16.44
N VAL A 69 25.01 -6.49 16.86
CA VAL A 69 24.07 -5.75 16.03
C VAL A 69 24.49 -4.28 16.00
N VAL A 70 24.58 -3.73 14.79
CA VAL A 70 24.71 -2.30 14.55
C VAL A 70 23.42 -1.85 13.86
N LEU A 71 22.61 -1.08 14.58
CA LEU A 71 21.35 -0.57 14.07
C LEU A 71 21.60 0.71 13.26
N LEU A 72 20.98 0.78 12.10
CA LEU A 72 21.28 1.74 11.05
C LEU A 72 20.00 2.42 10.57
N ALA A 73 20.14 3.71 10.29
CA ALA A 73 19.11 4.55 9.69
C ALA A 73 19.60 5.04 8.31
N ALA A 74 19.05 4.48 7.23
CA ALA A 74 19.40 4.85 5.86
C ALA A 74 18.84 6.23 5.46
N LEU A 75 19.72 7.12 5.01
CA LEU A 75 19.31 8.45 4.53
C LEU A 75 18.82 8.39 3.08
N PRO A 76 17.68 9.02 2.74
CA PRO A 76 17.23 9.17 1.36
C PRO A 76 18.27 9.92 0.52
N LYS A 77 18.40 9.58 -0.76
CA LYS A 77 19.40 10.20 -1.66
C LYS A 77 19.19 11.71 -1.79
N GLU A 78 17.92 12.14 -1.72
CA GLU A 78 17.50 13.53 -1.80
C GLU A 78 17.97 14.35 -0.58
N GLU A 79 18.24 13.70 0.56
CA GLU A 79 18.65 14.34 1.81
C GLU A 79 20.17 14.44 1.99
N LEU A 80 20.96 13.78 1.14
CA LEU A 80 22.42 13.74 1.30
C LEU A 80 23.07 15.12 1.12
N GLY A 81 22.59 15.92 0.17
CA GLY A 81 23.00 17.31 -0.03
C GLY A 81 24.52 17.52 -0.02
N ASP A 82 24.97 18.56 0.69
CA ASP A 82 26.39 18.84 0.92
C ASP A 82 26.92 18.00 2.10
N PRO A 83 28.00 17.21 1.90
CA PRO A 83 28.52 16.31 2.93
C PRO A 83 28.97 17.01 4.21
N ALA A 84 29.63 18.17 4.10
CA ALA A 84 30.14 18.89 5.26
C ALA A 84 28.99 19.41 6.13
N ARG A 85 27.93 19.93 5.49
CA ARG A 85 26.71 20.34 6.18
C ARG A 85 26.00 19.15 6.82
N LEU A 86 25.80 18.05 6.10
CA LEU A 86 25.14 16.84 6.61
C LEU A 86 25.87 16.30 7.84
N LEU A 87 27.18 16.07 7.73
CA LEU A 87 28.01 15.56 8.82
C LEU A 87 28.00 16.50 10.04
N GLY A 88 28.06 17.82 9.82
CA GLY A 88 27.95 18.80 10.89
C GLY A 88 26.57 18.85 11.56
N ASP A 89 25.49 18.65 10.79
CA ASP A 89 24.12 18.51 11.31
C ASP A 89 23.99 17.24 12.17
N LEU A 90 24.54 16.11 11.73
CA LEU A 90 24.53 14.84 12.46
C LEU A 90 25.35 14.92 13.76
N GLN A 91 26.53 15.55 13.72
CA GLN A 91 27.37 15.73 14.91
C GLN A 91 26.67 16.61 15.96
N ARG A 92 25.99 17.68 15.53
CA ARG A 92 25.18 18.55 16.42
C ARG A 92 23.99 17.82 17.04
N GLN A 93 23.45 16.81 16.35
CA GLN A 93 22.41 15.93 16.89
C GLN A 93 22.96 14.84 17.83
N GLY A 94 24.29 14.74 17.97
CA GLY A 94 24.96 13.82 18.89
C GLY A 94 25.35 12.48 18.27
N TYR A 95 25.21 12.30 16.95
CA TYR A 95 25.72 11.10 16.27
C TYR A 95 27.25 11.17 16.17
N ILE A 96 27.89 10.01 16.29
CA ILE A 96 29.36 9.89 16.29
C ILE A 96 29.85 9.14 15.04
N ARG A 97 29.02 8.23 14.50
CA ARG A 97 29.40 7.34 13.40
C ARG A 97 28.36 7.34 12.30
N VAL A 98 28.86 7.16 11.08
CA VAL A 98 28.07 6.97 9.87
C VAL A 98 28.63 5.77 9.12
N ARG A 99 27.78 5.06 8.38
CA ARG A 99 28.19 4.03 7.45
C ARG A 99 28.05 4.58 6.04
N VAL A 100 29.14 4.55 5.27
CA VAL A 100 29.17 5.02 3.89
C VAL A 100 29.64 3.87 3.01
N ASP A 101 28.80 3.46 2.06
CA ASP A 101 29.06 2.34 1.14
C ASP A 101 29.52 1.05 1.85
N GLY A 102 28.97 0.81 3.04
CA GLY A 102 29.25 -0.37 3.88
C GLY A 102 30.40 -0.21 4.88
N GLU A 103 31.21 0.85 4.80
CA GLU A 103 32.28 1.14 5.77
C GLU A 103 31.75 2.03 6.91
N VAL A 104 31.88 1.59 8.15
CA VAL A 104 31.52 2.38 9.33
C VAL A 104 32.68 3.29 9.71
N LEU A 105 32.44 4.60 9.65
CA LEU A 105 33.42 5.66 9.91
C LEU A 105 32.94 6.56 11.05
N GLU A 106 33.88 7.14 11.79
CA GLU A 106 33.58 8.28 12.66
C GLU A 106 33.30 9.52 11.80
N ILE A 107 32.41 10.40 12.24
CA ILE A 107 31.98 11.57 11.45
C ILE A 107 33.18 12.44 11.04
N GLU A 108 34.16 12.58 11.92
CA GLU A 108 35.38 13.36 11.67
C GLU A 108 36.24 12.74 10.55
N GLU A 109 36.30 11.42 10.48
CA GLU A 109 37.01 10.68 9.43
C GLU A 109 36.20 10.62 8.12
N ALA A 110 34.87 10.53 8.22
CA ALA A 110 33.97 10.43 7.08
C ALA A 110 34.10 11.63 6.14
N ALA A 111 34.33 12.83 6.68
CA ALA A 111 34.55 14.04 5.87
C ALA A 111 35.76 13.91 4.94
N ALA A 112 36.82 13.21 5.37
CA ALA A 112 38.04 13.03 4.57
C ALA A 112 37.93 11.88 3.55
N LYS A 113 37.10 10.88 3.85
CA LYS A 113 36.90 9.68 3.01
C LYS A 113 35.61 9.72 2.18
N TRP A 114 34.92 10.86 2.12
CA TRP A 114 33.60 10.96 1.50
C TRP A 114 33.68 10.69 -0.02
N PRO A 115 32.94 9.68 -0.54
CA PRO A 115 32.88 9.42 -1.98
C PRO A 115 32.19 10.56 -2.74
N GLU A 116 32.57 10.77 -4.01
CA GLU A 116 31.90 11.77 -4.86
C GLU A 116 30.41 11.45 -5.07
N PHE A 117 30.09 10.16 -5.22
CA PHE A 117 28.72 9.65 -5.37
C PHE A 117 28.52 8.44 -4.46
N PRO A 118 28.21 8.64 -3.17
CA PRO A 118 27.95 7.53 -2.27
C PRO A 118 26.70 6.75 -2.74
N ALA A 119 26.82 5.43 -2.83
CA ALA A 119 25.70 4.56 -3.17
C ALA A 119 24.70 4.46 -2.01
N ALA A 120 25.19 4.43 -0.77
CA ALA A 120 24.38 4.43 0.45
C ALA A 120 25.08 5.16 1.60
N VAL A 121 24.31 5.93 2.37
CA VAL A 121 24.75 6.56 3.62
C VAL A 121 23.74 6.22 4.70
N GLU A 122 24.21 5.64 5.80
CA GLU A 122 23.38 5.29 6.94
C GLU A 122 23.94 5.86 8.25
N ILE A 123 23.08 6.40 9.09
CA ILE A 123 23.45 6.85 10.44
C ILE A 123 23.55 5.61 11.33
N VAL A 124 24.63 5.51 12.11
CA VAL A 124 24.75 4.47 13.15
C VAL A 124 23.97 4.93 14.38
N VAL A 125 22.81 4.31 14.61
CA VAL A 125 21.89 4.68 15.70
C VAL A 125 22.34 4.07 17.02
N ASP A 126 22.61 2.76 17.03
CA ASP A 126 23.13 2.07 18.21
C ASP A 126 23.95 0.84 17.84
N ARG A 127 24.74 0.35 18.80
CA ARG A 127 25.58 -0.85 18.70
C ARG A 127 25.51 -1.63 20.01
N PHE A 128 25.17 -2.91 19.93
CA PHE A 128 25.12 -3.77 21.11
C PHE A 128 25.29 -5.25 20.74
N GLY A 129 25.67 -6.04 21.72
CA GLY A 129 25.60 -7.50 21.65
C GLY A 129 24.24 -7.99 22.16
N VAL A 130 23.66 -8.97 21.48
CA VAL A 130 22.43 -9.64 21.91
C VAL A 130 22.69 -10.40 23.20
N ARG A 131 21.88 -10.13 24.21
CA ARG A 131 21.92 -10.75 25.55
C ARG A 131 20.53 -10.68 26.18
N PRO A 132 20.21 -11.53 27.17
CA PRO A 132 18.94 -11.44 27.88
C PRO A 132 18.70 -10.04 28.46
N GLY A 133 17.51 -9.46 28.26
CA GLY A 133 17.15 -8.12 28.76
C GLY A 133 17.55 -6.96 27.84
N VAL A 134 17.99 -7.22 26.61
CA VAL A 134 18.35 -6.19 25.62
C VAL A 134 17.12 -5.56 24.93
N GLU A 135 15.93 -6.12 25.11
CA GLU A 135 14.69 -5.79 24.40
C GLU A 135 14.28 -4.32 24.57
N SER A 136 14.38 -3.77 25.78
CA SER A 136 14.03 -2.36 26.03
C SER A 136 14.95 -1.40 25.27
N ARG A 137 16.26 -1.68 25.25
CA ARG A 137 17.23 -0.86 24.52
C ARG A 137 17.01 -1.00 23.02
N LEU A 138 16.77 -2.23 22.55
CA LEU A 138 16.42 -2.53 21.17
C LEU A 138 15.20 -1.71 20.71
N ALA A 139 14.14 -1.69 21.52
CA ALA A 139 12.92 -0.94 21.22
C ALA A 139 13.20 0.56 21.03
N ASP A 140 13.92 1.19 21.98
CA ASP A 140 14.28 2.60 21.89
C ASP A 140 15.14 2.91 20.65
N SER A 141 16.11 2.04 20.34
CA SER A 141 16.96 2.20 19.16
C SER A 141 16.18 2.02 17.85
N VAL A 142 15.32 1.00 17.76
CA VAL A 142 14.48 0.73 16.58
C VAL A 142 13.53 1.89 16.33
N GLU A 143 12.87 2.42 17.36
CA GLU A 143 12.02 3.61 17.22
C GLU A 143 12.82 4.83 16.74
N THR A 144 14.03 5.02 17.24
CA THR A 144 14.92 6.11 16.81
C THR A 144 15.28 5.95 15.34
N ALA A 145 15.69 4.76 14.90
CA ALA A 145 16.03 4.48 13.51
C ALA A 145 14.84 4.73 12.57
N LEU A 146 13.66 4.27 12.95
CA LEU A 146 12.43 4.48 12.17
C LEU A 146 12.00 5.95 12.14
N ARG A 147 12.24 6.72 13.20
CA ARG A 147 11.96 8.16 13.22
C ARG A 147 12.85 8.94 12.27
N LEU A 148 14.10 8.51 12.11
CA LEU A 148 15.07 9.13 11.19
C LEU A 148 14.75 8.82 9.72
N CYS A 149 14.33 7.60 9.40
CA CYS A 149 14.15 7.14 8.01
C CYS A 149 12.71 7.04 7.53
N GLY A 150 11.74 7.11 8.44
CA GLY A 150 10.29 7.06 8.18
C GLY A 150 9.72 5.69 7.80
N ALA A 151 10.44 4.86 7.02
CA ALA A 151 9.85 3.69 6.36
C ALA A 151 10.70 2.40 6.41
N GLU A 152 11.94 2.47 6.88
CA GLU A 152 12.88 1.34 6.92
C GLU A 152 13.84 1.49 8.10
N ALA A 153 14.17 0.37 8.74
CA ALA A 153 15.32 0.25 9.64
C ALA A 153 16.28 -0.80 9.07
N ARG A 154 17.58 -0.60 9.22
CA ARG A 154 18.60 -1.58 8.82
C ARG A 154 19.39 -2.06 10.02
N ALA A 155 19.91 -3.27 9.95
CA ALA A 155 20.85 -3.80 10.93
C ALA A 155 22.00 -4.52 10.23
N ALA A 156 23.22 -4.13 10.55
CA ALA A 156 24.40 -4.94 10.24
C ALA A 156 24.62 -5.92 11.39
N ILE A 157 24.71 -7.20 11.05
CA ILE A 157 24.78 -8.29 12.02
C ILE A 157 26.07 -9.08 11.82
N GLN A 158 26.75 -9.33 12.93
CA GLN A 158 27.87 -10.26 13.02
C GLN A 158 27.47 -11.41 13.95
N ASP A 159 27.20 -12.57 13.36
CA ASP A 159 26.84 -13.79 14.09
C ASP A 159 28.01 -14.29 14.95
N VAL A 160 27.70 -15.05 16.00
CA VAL A 160 28.70 -15.58 16.94
C VAL A 160 29.68 -16.50 16.20
N GLY A 161 30.99 -16.21 16.31
CA GLY A 161 32.04 -16.99 15.65
C GLY A 161 32.21 -16.70 14.16
N SER A 162 31.48 -15.72 13.62
CA SER A 162 31.69 -15.21 12.25
C SER A 162 32.53 -13.92 12.28
N ASP A 163 33.46 -13.81 11.34
CA ASP A 163 34.18 -12.54 11.08
C ASP A 163 33.42 -11.65 10.09
N GLY A 164 32.46 -12.22 9.34
CA GLY A 164 31.68 -11.51 8.33
C GLY A 164 30.46 -10.78 8.89
N TRP A 165 30.16 -9.62 8.32
CA TRP A 165 28.93 -8.87 8.55
C TRP A 165 27.91 -9.19 7.45
N ARG A 166 26.63 -9.28 7.83
CA ARG A 166 25.50 -9.36 6.91
C ARG A 166 24.47 -8.29 7.25
N ASP A 167 23.84 -7.74 6.22
CA ASP A 167 22.82 -6.72 6.39
C ASP A 167 21.42 -7.34 6.38
N LEU A 168 20.58 -6.91 7.32
CA LEU A 168 19.13 -7.11 7.29
C LEU A 168 18.43 -5.77 7.16
N ALA A 169 17.45 -5.70 6.27
CA ALA A 169 16.55 -4.56 6.14
C ALA A 169 15.18 -4.94 6.71
N PHE A 170 14.62 -4.05 7.51
CA PHE A 170 13.31 -4.17 8.12
C PHE A 170 12.41 -3.07 7.57
N GLN A 171 11.41 -3.46 6.79
CA GLN A 171 10.47 -2.53 6.18
C GLN A 171 9.24 -2.38 7.05
N THR A 172 8.91 -1.14 7.43
CA THR A 172 7.69 -0.83 8.21
C THR A 172 6.51 -0.43 7.33
N SER A 173 6.79 -0.17 6.04
CA SER A 173 5.79 0.00 4.99
C SER A 173 5.53 -1.32 4.26
N TYR A 174 4.31 -1.50 3.77
CA TYR A 174 3.99 -2.62 2.88
C TYR A 174 4.64 -2.37 1.53
N ARG A 175 5.78 -3.00 1.25
CA ARG A 175 6.53 -2.82 0.00
C ARG A 175 6.84 -4.16 -0.65
N ASN A 176 6.75 -4.23 -1.98
CA ASN A 176 7.32 -5.33 -2.74
C ASN A 176 8.75 -4.94 -3.18
N PRO A 177 9.80 -5.66 -2.74
CA PRO A 177 11.18 -5.33 -3.08
C PRO A 177 11.53 -5.56 -4.56
N ARG A 178 10.78 -6.42 -5.26
CA ARG A 178 11.01 -6.74 -6.68
C ARG A 178 10.39 -5.72 -7.63
N THR A 179 9.17 -5.27 -7.35
CA THR A 179 8.45 -4.31 -8.21
C THR A 179 8.61 -2.86 -7.75
N GLY A 180 9.01 -2.66 -6.49
CA GLY A 180 9.03 -1.35 -5.84
C GLY A 180 7.66 -0.84 -5.41
N PHE A 181 6.58 -1.62 -5.61
CA PHE A 181 5.22 -1.24 -5.23
C PHE A 181 5.10 -1.02 -3.72
N VAL A 182 4.40 0.04 -3.31
CA VAL A 182 4.23 0.43 -1.91
C VAL A 182 2.76 0.67 -1.61
N VAL A 183 2.33 0.21 -0.44
CA VAL A 183 1.01 0.50 0.11
C VAL A 183 1.19 1.28 1.40
N GLU A 184 0.58 2.47 1.43
CA GLU A 184 0.42 3.29 2.62
C GLU A 184 -0.55 2.64 3.62
N GLU A 185 -0.75 3.28 4.77
CA GLU A 185 -1.72 2.79 5.75
C GLU A 185 -3.12 2.67 5.14
N LEU A 186 -3.73 1.50 5.29
CA LEU A 186 -5.04 1.21 4.72
C LEU A 186 -6.12 2.03 5.44
N SER A 187 -6.94 2.74 4.66
CA SER A 187 -8.08 3.50 5.17
C SER A 187 -9.37 3.05 4.50
N PRO A 188 -10.55 3.25 5.13
CA PRO A 188 -11.83 2.93 4.50
C PRO A 188 -12.11 3.69 3.21
N LYS A 189 -11.35 4.76 2.91
CA LYS A 189 -11.47 5.52 1.65
C LYS A 189 -10.85 4.78 0.47
N HIS A 190 -9.78 4.01 0.69
CA HIS A 190 -9.16 3.15 -0.34
C HIS A 190 -10.15 2.12 -0.89
N PHE A 191 -11.09 1.67 -0.06
CA PHE A 191 -12.11 0.70 -0.45
C PHE A 191 -13.42 1.34 -0.95
N SER A 192 -13.44 2.66 -1.18
CA SER A 192 -14.63 3.36 -1.69
C SER A 192 -14.47 3.72 -3.15
N PHE A 193 -15.30 3.13 -4.02
CA PHE A 193 -15.38 3.56 -5.42
C PHE A 193 -16.03 4.94 -5.60
N ASN A 194 -16.54 5.55 -4.54
CA ASN A 194 -17.01 6.94 -4.55
C ASN A 194 -15.91 7.94 -4.15
N SER A 195 -14.74 7.46 -3.71
CA SER A 195 -13.58 8.29 -3.35
C SER A 195 -12.53 8.23 -4.44
N HIS A 196 -11.89 9.35 -4.77
CA HIS A 196 -10.76 9.38 -5.71
C HIS A 196 -9.59 8.49 -5.27
N LEU A 197 -9.44 8.26 -3.95
CA LEU A 197 -8.41 7.37 -3.41
C LEU A 197 -8.69 5.92 -3.80
N GLY A 198 -9.96 5.49 -3.80
CA GLY A 198 -10.35 4.10 -4.04
C GLY A 198 -10.80 3.79 -5.47
N ALA A 199 -11.42 4.75 -6.14
CA ALA A 199 -12.06 4.58 -7.43
C ALA A 199 -11.06 4.25 -8.54
N CYS A 200 -11.39 3.26 -9.36
CA CYS A 200 -10.67 2.97 -10.60
C CYS A 200 -10.61 4.24 -11.46
N GLU A 201 -9.40 4.62 -11.86
CA GLU A 201 -9.15 5.86 -12.60
C GLU A 201 -9.79 5.84 -13.99
N ALA A 202 -9.81 4.68 -14.66
CA ALA A 202 -10.34 4.55 -16.02
C ALA A 202 -11.86 4.75 -16.12
N CYS A 203 -12.61 4.37 -15.08
CA CYS A 203 -14.08 4.49 -15.08
C CYS A 203 -14.61 5.39 -13.96
N GLU A 204 -13.73 6.06 -13.21
CA GLU A 204 -14.08 6.90 -12.06
C GLU A 204 -15.06 6.22 -11.09
N GLY A 205 -14.82 4.94 -10.79
CA GLY A 205 -15.68 4.17 -9.89
C GLY A 205 -17.06 3.78 -10.42
N LEU A 206 -17.37 3.99 -11.70
CA LEU A 206 -18.62 3.53 -12.31
C LEU A 206 -18.63 2.01 -12.57
N GLY A 207 -17.47 1.43 -12.86
CA GLY A 207 -17.30 0.02 -13.24
C GLY A 207 -17.78 -0.29 -14.66
N THR A 208 -18.32 0.70 -15.36
CA THR A 208 -18.67 0.56 -16.77
C THR A 208 -18.00 1.67 -17.55
N GLU A 209 -17.73 1.37 -18.81
CA GLU A 209 -17.34 2.36 -19.79
C GLU A 209 -18.40 2.43 -20.88
N MET A 210 -18.68 3.66 -21.30
CA MET A 210 -19.58 3.91 -22.41
C MET A 210 -18.83 3.76 -23.72
N PHE A 211 -19.38 2.98 -24.63
CA PHE A 211 -18.88 2.80 -25.99
C PHE A 211 -20.01 3.00 -26.99
N CYS A 212 -19.67 3.30 -28.24
CA CYS A 212 -20.64 3.28 -29.33
C CYS A 212 -20.75 1.86 -29.87
N ASP A 213 -21.95 1.28 -29.83
CA ASP A 213 -22.17 -0.08 -30.33
C ASP A 213 -22.24 -0.07 -31.85
N PRO A 214 -21.31 -0.72 -32.58
CA PRO A 214 -21.35 -0.79 -34.03
C PRO A 214 -22.62 -1.44 -34.57
N ALA A 215 -23.27 -2.34 -33.82
CA ALA A 215 -24.52 -2.98 -34.23
C ALA A 215 -25.71 -2.03 -34.25
N LEU A 216 -25.61 -0.88 -33.56
CA LEU A 216 -26.63 0.16 -33.54
C LEU A 216 -26.39 1.23 -34.62
N LEU A 217 -25.21 1.21 -35.27
CA LEU A 217 -24.83 2.17 -36.31
C LEU A 217 -25.26 1.69 -37.70
N GLY A 218 -25.46 2.65 -38.61
CA GLY A 218 -25.68 2.36 -40.03
C GLY A 218 -24.39 1.99 -40.76
N GLU A 219 -24.53 1.39 -41.94
CA GLU A 219 -23.38 1.05 -42.80
C GLU A 219 -22.55 2.31 -43.14
N GLY A 220 -21.24 2.21 -42.98
CA GLY A 220 -20.30 3.31 -43.26
C GLY A 220 -20.10 4.31 -42.11
N GLU A 221 -20.79 4.14 -40.97
CA GLU A 221 -20.55 4.95 -39.78
C GLU A 221 -19.45 4.36 -38.88
N ASP A 222 -18.67 5.26 -38.26
CA ASP A 222 -17.52 4.93 -37.42
C ASP A 222 -17.87 5.12 -35.94
N ALA A 223 -17.78 4.03 -35.17
CA ALA A 223 -18.13 4.00 -33.75
C ALA A 223 -17.28 4.94 -32.89
N GLU A 224 -15.98 5.06 -33.19
CA GLU A 224 -15.05 5.89 -32.42
C GLU A 224 -15.33 7.38 -32.67
N LYS A 225 -15.54 7.75 -33.94
CA LYS A 225 -15.92 9.13 -34.31
C LYS A 225 -17.28 9.51 -33.70
N THR A 226 -18.25 8.60 -33.70
CA THR A 226 -19.57 8.85 -33.11
C THR A 226 -19.50 8.99 -31.59
N LEU A 227 -18.71 8.16 -30.91
CA LEU A 227 -18.44 8.31 -29.46
C LEU A 227 -17.77 9.64 -29.14
N LYS A 228 -16.79 10.07 -29.94
CA LYS A 228 -16.13 11.37 -29.79
C LYS A 228 -17.12 12.52 -29.94
N ARG A 229 -17.95 12.50 -30.99
CA ARG A 229 -19.01 13.49 -31.22
C ARG A 229 -20.02 13.52 -30.07
N TYR A 230 -20.35 12.37 -29.47
CA TYR A 230 -21.22 12.31 -28.30
C TYR A 230 -20.58 12.99 -27.07
N ARG A 231 -19.29 12.71 -26.79
CA ARG A 231 -18.56 13.30 -25.66
C ARG A 231 -18.40 14.82 -25.80
N GLU A 232 -18.14 15.31 -27.02
CA GLU A 232 -17.93 16.72 -27.32
C GLU A 232 -19.22 17.51 -27.62
N ALA A 233 -20.38 16.83 -27.65
CA ALA A 233 -21.66 17.46 -28.00
C ALA A 233 -22.06 18.55 -26.99
N LYS A 234 -22.10 19.80 -27.46
CA LYS A 234 -22.56 20.97 -26.68
C LYS A 234 -24.10 21.12 -26.64
N SER A 235 -24.81 20.55 -27.62
CA SER A 235 -26.27 20.59 -27.70
C SER A 235 -26.89 19.33 -27.10
N GLU A 236 -27.84 19.51 -26.18
CA GLU A 236 -28.58 18.41 -25.56
C GLU A 236 -29.35 17.57 -26.60
N ILE A 237 -29.87 18.21 -27.65
CA ILE A 237 -30.57 17.53 -28.75
C ILE A 237 -29.61 16.58 -29.48
N THR A 238 -28.41 17.06 -29.83
CA THR A 238 -27.39 16.24 -30.49
C THR A 238 -26.95 15.09 -29.58
N ARG A 239 -26.71 15.36 -28.30
CA ARG A 239 -26.34 14.34 -27.33
C ARG A 239 -27.41 13.26 -27.21
N ARG A 240 -28.69 13.65 -27.16
CA ARG A 240 -29.84 12.72 -27.09
C ARG A 240 -30.01 11.88 -28.36
N LYS A 241 -29.74 12.46 -29.54
CA LYS A 241 -29.73 11.70 -30.82
C LYS A 241 -28.66 10.62 -30.81
N LEU A 242 -27.44 10.99 -30.42
CA LEU A 242 -26.29 10.09 -30.41
C LEU A 242 -26.34 9.07 -29.25
N ALA A 243 -26.98 9.40 -28.14
CA ALA A 243 -27.15 8.50 -26.99
C ALA A 243 -27.78 7.15 -27.35
N LYS A 244 -28.61 7.11 -28.41
CA LYS A 244 -29.27 5.89 -28.90
C LYS A 244 -28.29 4.83 -29.39
N PHE A 245 -27.07 5.23 -29.77
CA PHE A 245 -26.01 4.34 -30.24
C PHE A 245 -25.03 3.98 -29.12
N MET A 246 -25.19 4.55 -27.93
CA MET A 246 -24.30 4.33 -26.81
C MET A 246 -24.77 3.09 -26.03
N ALA A 247 -23.81 2.21 -25.73
CA ALA A 247 -23.99 1.08 -24.84
C ALA A 247 -22.95 1.14 -23.71
N HIS A 248 -23.17 0.35 -22.67
CA HIS A 248 -22.25 0.21 -21.55
C HIS A 248 -21.67 -1.20 -21.54
N ARG A 249 -20.37 -1.29 -21.31
CA ARG A 249 -19.68 -2.57 -21.05
C ARG A 249 -18.90 -2.47 -19.75
N PRO A 250 -18.53 -3.61 -19.12
CA PRO A 250 -17.62 -3.59 -17.98
C PRO A 250 -16.33 -2.85 -18.33
N CYS A 251 -15.82 -2.05 -17.40
CA CYS A 251 -14.56 -1.33 -17.57
C CYS A 251 -13.42 -2.33 -17.85
N GLY A 252 -12.59 -2.05 -18.85
CA GLY A 252 -11.47 -2.95 -19.22
C GLY A 252 -10.34 -3.01 -18.18
N VAL A 253 -10.25 -2.04 -17.26
CA VAL A 253 -9.18 -1.97 -16.23
C VAL A 253 -9.58 -2.66 -14.94
N CYS A 254 -10.75 -2.33 -14.39
CA CYS A 254 -11.23 -2.93 -13.13
C CYS A 254 -12.20 -4.11 -13.34
N GLU A 255 -12.50 -4.48 -14.59
CA GLU A 255 -13.45 -5.53 -14.95
C GLU A 255 -14.85 -5.36 -14.31
N GLY A 256 -15.22 -4.10 -14.05
CA GLY A 256 -16.47 -3.74 -13.37
C GLY A 256 -16.45 -3.74 -11.85
N ARG A 257 -15.30 -3.96 -11.22
CA ARG A 257 -15.11 -3.93 -9.76
C ARG A 257 -14.97 -2.53 -9.17
N ARG A 258 -14.93 -1.49 -10.00
CA ARG A 258 -14.98 -0.06 -9.63
C ARG A 258 -13.80 0.49 -8.82
N LEU A 259 -12.95 -0.36 -8.25
CA LEU A 259 -11.79 0.05 -7.45
C LEU A 259 -10.48 -0.01 -8.24
N LYS A 260 -9.46 0.71 -7.76
CA LYS A 260 -8.10 0.60 -8.30
C LYS A 260 -7.49 -0.79 -8.03
N PRO A 261 -6.59 -1.29 -8.89
CA PRO A 261 -5.99 -2.62 -8.75
C PRO A 261 -5.32 -2.87 -7.39
N GLU A 262 -4.69 -1.86 -6.82
CA GLU A 262 -4.00 -1.89 -5.53
C GLU A 262 -4.94 -2.31 -4.40
N TRP A 263 -6.17 -1.79 -4.41
CA TRP A 263 -7.17 -2.06 -3.36
C TRP A 263 -7.92 -3.36 -3.60
N LEU A 264 -8.01 -3.80 -4.86
CA LEU A 264 -8.52 -5.11 -5.22
C LEU A 264 -7.57 -6.25 -4.84
N ALA A 265 -6.27 -5.94 -4.72
CA ALA A 265 -5.24 -6.87 -4.26
C ALA A 265 -5.22 -7.05 -2.73
N VAL A 266 -5.92 -6.19 -1.97
CA VAL A 266 -6.06 -6.37 -0.52
C VAL A 266 -7.04 -7.49 -0.20
N LYS A 267 -6.57 -8.45 0.60
CA LYS A 267 -7.29 -9.68 0.90
C LYS A 267 -7.42 -9.89 2.40
N ILE A 268 -8.54 -10.44 2.85
CA ILE A 268 -8.70 -10.96 4.22
C ILE A 268 -8.56 -12.49 4.18
N GLN A 269 -7.90 -13.06 5.19
CA GLN A 269 -7.88 -14.52 5.39
C GLN A 269 -9.26 -14.97 5.89
N GLY A 270 -9.95 -15.83 5.13
CA GLY A 270 -11.19 -16.44 5.61
C GLY A 270 -10.90 -17.44 6.74
N GLY A 271 -11.60 -17.31 7.86
CA GLY A 271 -11.62 -18.35 8.90
C GLY A 271 -12.46 -19.56 8.44
N GLY A 272 -11.96 -20.77 8.72
CA GLY A 272 -12.59 -22.06 8.39
C GLY A 272 -11.57 -23.08 7.87
N ASN A 273 -11.89 -24.38 7.94
CA ASN A 273 -11.06 -25.55 7.53
C ASN A 273 -10.74 -25.62 6.02
N ILE A 274 -10.48 -24.48 5.36
CA ILE A 274 -10.11 -24.38 3.95
C ILE A 274 -9.06 -23.27 3.82
N GLU A 275 -7.78 -23.64 3.97
CA GLU A 275 -6.58 -22.77 4.03
C GLU A 275 -6.31 -21.88 2.79
N HIS A 276 -7.22 -21.78 1.81
CA HIS A 276 -6.92 -21.14 0.52
C HIS A 276 -7.97 -20.16 -0.04
N ARG A 277 -8.90 -19.63 0.77
CA ARG A 277 -9.80 -18.56 0.30
C ARG A 277 -9.41 -17.18 0.84
N THR A 278 -8.62 -16.46 0.04
CA THR A 278 -8.48 -15.01 0.16
C THR A 278 -9.63 -14.31 -0.57
N LEU A 279 -10.37 -13.44 0.11
CA LEU A 279 -11.46 -12.65 -0.49
C LEU A 279 -11.01 -11.21 -0.68
N ASN A 280 -11.39 -10.61 -1.81
CA ASN A 280 -11.34 -9.15 -2.00
C ASN A 280 -12.72 -8.56 -1.75
N ILE A 281 -12.80 -7.23 -1.56
CA ILE A 281 -14.05 -6.57 -1.16
C ILE A 281 -15.20 -6.75 -2.17
N GLU A 282 -14.87 -7.00 -3.44
CA GLU A 282 -15.83 -7.19 -4.54
C GLU A 282 -16.13 -8.68 -4.84
N HIS A 283 -15.66 -9.62 -4.01
CA HIS A 283 -15.87 -11.05 -4.27
C HIS A 283 -17.37 -11.38 -4.14
N ARG A 284 -18.05 -11.62 -5.27
CA ARG A 284 -19.51 -11.92 -5.38
C ARG A 284 -20.02 -13.07 -4.50
N ARG A 285 -19.15 -13.88 -3.90
CA ARG A 285 -19.47 -15.02 -3.00
C ARG A 285 -19.16 -14.75 -1.52
N ALA A 286 -18.73 -13.55 -1.14
CA ALA A 286 -18.16 -13.26 0.18
C ALA A 286 -19.08 -13.49 1.40
N LEU A 287 -20.38 -13.73 1.21
CA LEU A 287 -21.33 -13.89 2.33
C LEU A 287 -22.24 -15.11 2.18
N ARG A 288 -21.73 -16.24 1.67
CA ARG A 288 -22.38 -17.54 1.94
C ARG A 288 -21.78 -18.12 3.23
N THR A 289 -22.46 -17.85 4.35
CA THR A 289 -22.73 -18.77 5.47
C THR A 289 -21.59 -19.63 6.06
N ASP A 290 -20.34 -19.17 6.14
CA ASP A 290 -19.29 -19.92 6.86
C ASP A 290 -18.61 -19.12 8.00
N LEU A 291 -19.03 -17.87 8.25
CA LEU A 291 -18.53 -17.04 9.35
C LEU A 291 -19.18 -17.34 10.71
N CYS A 292 -20.00 -18.39 10.81
CA CYS A 292 -20.62 -18.82 12.06
C CYS A 292 -20.28 -20.29 12.33
N PRO A 293 -19.23 -20.59 13.12
CA PRO A 293 -19.13 -21.89 13.73
C PRO A 293 -20.14 -21.90 14.89
N SER A 294 -21.28 -22.56 14.66
CA SER A 294 -22.19 -23.12 15.67
C SER A 294 -22.46 -22.28 16.93
N LEU A 295 -23.63 -21.61 16.95
CA LEU A 295 -24.41 -21.45 18.18
C LEU A 295 -25.40 -22.61 18.31
#